data_AF-A0A933RKW7-F1
#
_entry.id   AF-A0A933RKW7-F1
#
_cell.length_a   1.000
_cell.length_b   1.000
_cell.length_c   1.000
_cell.angle_alpha   90.00
_cell.angle_beta   90.00
_cell.angle_gamma   90.00
#
_symmetry.space_group_name_H-M   'P 1'
#
loop_
_entity.id
_entity.type
_entity.pdbx_description
1 polymer ?
#
loop_
_entity_poly.entity_id
_entity_poly.type
_entity_poly.pdbx_seq_one_letter_code
_entity_poly.pdbx_strand_id
1 'polypeptide(L)'
;MEPLDGIAAADAHLGRETPLPRAPLPLVRWVDVLALGPGAVEVAWSLDDSRPGTPGRLALYAGAAPPPARELDGLTAPRPVEGGLVHREAPLEQAQPSLRPVQELAWERDGLHLRLTAQGPWALEELLTLAASVE
;
A
#
# COMPACT_ATOMS: atom_id res chain seq x y z
N MET A 1 7.76 14.64 -2.84
CA MET A 1 6.75 13.79 -3.49
C MET A 1 6.14 14.63 -4.59
N GLU A 2 6.04 14.09 -5.79
CA GLU A 2 5.53 14.81 -6.95
C GLU A 2 4.36 14.02 -7.55
N PRO A 3 3.20 14.64 -7.83
CA PRO A 3 2.09 13.95 -8.46
C PRO A 3 2.42 13.56 -9.91
N LEU A 4 2.02 12.35 -10.29
CA LEU A 4 2.14 11.82 -11.64
C LEU A 4 0.76 11.72 -12.29
N ASP A 5 0.72 11.93 -13.61
CA ASP A 5 -0.52 11.84 -14.39
C ASP A 5 -0.85 10.37 -14.73
N GLY A 6 -1.31 9.64 -13.72
CA GLY A 6 -1.78 8.27 -13.84
C GLY A 6 -0.68 7.20 -13.98
N ILE A 7 -1.09 5.97 -14.29
CA ILE A 7 -0.23 4.79 -14.30
C ILE A 7 0.82 4.84 -15.41
N ALA A 8 0.49 5.35 -16.60
CA ALA A 8 1.47 5.45 -17.68
C ALA A 8 2.67 6.36 -17.30
N ALA A 9 2.42 7.44 -16.53
CA ALA A 9 3.49 8.27 -15.99
C ALA A 9 4.29 7.55 -14.89
N ALA A 10 3.63 6.71 -14.08
CA ALA A 10 4.32 5.86 -13.11
C ALA A 10 5.22 4.83 -13.78
N ASP A 11 4.76 4.19 -14.85
CA ASP A 11 5.56 3.21 -15.59
C ASP A 11 6.82 3.85 -16.19
N ALA A 12 6.65 5.05 -16.77
CA ALA A 12 7.76 5.83 -17.30
C ALA A 12 8.75 6.24 -16.20
N HIS A 13 8.26 6.64 -15.02
CA HIS A 13 9.10 7.04 -13.89
C HIS A 13 9.83 5.87 -13.24
N LEU A 14 9.18 4.71 -13.15
CA LEU A 14 9.74 3.47 -12.62
C LEU A 14 10.69 2.80 -13.63
N GLY A 15 10.53 3.08 -14.93
CA GLY A 15 11.29 2.47 -16.02
C GLY A 15 10.81 1.08 -16.42
N ARG A 16 9.62 0.68 -15.97
CA ARG A 16 8.95 -0.60 -16.21
C ARG A 16 7.48 -0.49 -15.80
N GLU A 17 6.67 -1.48 -16.17
CA GLU A 17 5.29 -1.56 -15.69
C GLU A 17 5.23 -1.53 -14.16
N THR A 18 4.37 -0.67 -13.62
CA THR A 18 4.09 -0.54 -12.19
C THR A 18 3.38 -1.81 -11.74
N PRO A 19 3.89 -2.52 -10.72
CA PRO A 19 3.32 -3.80 -10.35
C PRO A 19 2.03 -3.58 -9.56
N LEU A 20 0.89 -3.54 -10.25
CA LEU A 20 -0.41 -3.28 -9.63
C LEU A 20 -1.07 -4.57 -9.13
N PRO A 21 -1.90 -4.51 -8.07
CA PRO A 21 -2.70 -5.66 -7.65
C PRO A 21 -3.69 -6.08 -8.75
N ARG A 22 -3.76 -7.38 -9.06
CA ARG A 22 -4.75 -7.94 -9.97
C ARG A 22 -6.02 -8.42 -9.29
N ALA A 23 -5.96 -8.66 -7.97
CA ALA A 23 -7.15 -8.97 -7.19
C ALA A 23 -8.08 -7.74 -7.13
N PRO A 24 -9.42 -7.94 -7.14
CA PRO A 24 -10.36 -6.84 -7.15
C PRO A 24 -10.27 -6.04 -5.85
N LEU A 25 -10.20 -4.71 -5.99
CA LEU A 25 -10.31 -3.79 -4.87
C LEU A 25 -11.79 -3.50 -4.56
N PRO A 26 -12.12 -3.10 -3.32
CA PRO A 26 -13.38 -2.42 -3.03
C PRO A 26 -13.58 -1.20 -3.95
N LEU A 27 -14.81 -0.67 -4.00
CA LEU A 27 -15.15 0.44 -4.89
C LEU A 27 -14.18 1.62 -4.68
N VAL A 28 -13.39 1.91 -5.71
CA VAL A 28 -12.42 3.01 -5.73
C VAL A 28 -13.15 4.32 -6.07
N ARG A 29 -12.96 5.35 -5.24
CA ARG A 29 -13.50 6.69 -5.50
C ARG A 29 -12.54 7.55 -6.30
N TRP A 30 -11.25 7.50 -5.97
CA TRP A 30 -10.18 8.14 -6.73
C TRP A 30 -8.83 7.46 -6.48
N VAL A 31 -7.88 7.74 -7.37
CA VAL A 31 -6.52 7.21 -7.34
C VAL A 31 -5.53 8.38 -7.39
N ASP A 32 -4.58 8.38 -6.46
CA ASP A 32 -3.44 9.28 -6.47
C ASP A 32 -2.19 8.49 -6.88
N VAL A 33 -1.38 9.05 -7.76
CA VAL A 33 -0.12 8.44 -8.22
C VAL A 33 1.01 9.43 -7.96
N LEU A 34 2.03 8.99 -7.22
CA LEU A 34 3.10 9.85 -6.71
C LEU A 34 4.47 9.31 -7.06
N ALA A 35 5.39 10.17 -7.47
CA ALA A 35 6.83 9.88 -7.47
C ALA A 35 7.40 10.08 -6.06
N LEU A 36 8.06 9.05 -5.53
CA LEU A 36 8.72 9.02 -4.21
C LEU A 36 10.25 8.94 -4.32
N GLY A 37 10.82 9.67 -5.27
CA GLY A 37 12.25 9.67 -5.58
C GLY A 37 12.57 8.92 -6.87
N PRO A 38 13.85 8.83 -7.26
CA PRO A 38 14.26 8.19 -8.51
C PRO A 38 13.86 6.70 -8.54
N GLY A 39 13.15 6.27 -9.59
CA GLY A 39 12.75 4.88 -9.77
C GLY A 39 11.85 4.35 -8.63
N ALA A 40 11.01 5.23 -8.07
CA ALA A 40 10.10 4.89 -6.99
C ALA A 40 8.75 5.60 -7.15
N VAL A 41 7.67 4.84 -7.05
CA VAL A 41 6.29 5.30 -7.17
C VAL A 41 5.44 4.82 -6.00
N GLU A 42 4.39 5.57 -5.67
CA GLU A 42 3.31 5.14 -4.80
C GLU A 42 1.98 5.35 -5.52
N VAL A 43 1.17 4.29 -5.61
CA VAL A 43 -0.20 4.33 -6.11
C VAL A 43 -1.13 4.18 -4.92
N ALA A 44 -1.98 5.16 -4.66
CA ALA A 44 -2.91 5.17 -3.55
C ALA A 44 -4.37 5.20 -4.03
N TRP A 45 -5.16 4.24 -3.56
CA TRP A 45 -6.59 4.15 -3.80
C TRP A 45 -7.35 4.63 -2.57
N SER A 46 -8.18 5.65 -2.76
CA SER A 46 -9.19 6.02 -1.77
C SER A 46 -10.47 5.26 -2.07
N LEU A 47 -10.90 4.46 -1.10
CA LEU A 47 -12.01 3.53 -1.27
C LEU A 47 -13.31 4.16 -0.75
N ASP A 48 -14.44 3.63 -1.20
CA ASP A 48 -15.74 4.01 -0.65
C ASP A 48 -15.90 3.46 0.76
N ASP A 49 -15.70 4.33 1.75
CA ASP A 49 -15.83 4.05 3.17
C ASP A 49 -17.16 4.52 3.76
N SER A 50 -18.16 4.81 2.92
CA SER A 50 -19.45 5.35 3.35
C SER A 50 -20.27 4.43 4.26
N ARG A 51 -19.89 3.14 4.37
CA ARG A 51 -20.58 2.15 5.20
C ARG A 51 -19.77 1.85 6.46
N PRO A 52 -20.41 1.65 7.62
CA PRO A 52 -19.71 1.20 8.81
C PRO A 52 -18.95 -0.11 8.54
N GLY A 53 -17.67 -0.15 8.89
CA GLY A 53 -16.83 -1.35 8.75
C GLY A 53 -16.18 -1.54 7.38
N THR A 54 -16.29 -0.61 6.44
CA THR A 54 -15.57 -0.70 5.16
C THR A 54 -14.15 -0.11 5.24
N PRO A 55 -13.18 -0.71 4.53
CA PRO A 55 -11.81 -0.20 4.45
C PRO A 55 -11.74 1.17 3.76
N GLY A 56 -10.89 2.06 4.27
CA GLY A 56 -10.84 3.47 3.82
C GLY A 56 -9.79 3.77 2.76
N ARG A 57 -8.61 3.15 2.86
CA ARG A 57 -7.50 3.45 1.94
C ARG A 57 -6.57 2.27 1.74
N LEU A 58 -6.00 2.20 0.56
CA LEU A 58 -4.90 1.31 0.21
C LEU A 58 -3.82 2.12 -0.52
N ALA A 59 -2.55 1.83 -0.26
CA ALA A 59 -1.44 2.41 -1.02
C ALA A 59 -0.38 1.35 -1.29
N LEU A 60 0.15 1.31 -2.50
CA LEU A 60 1.24 0.43 -2.90
C LEU A 60 2.45 1.27 -3.30
N TYR A 61 3.52 1.13 -2.54
CA TYR A 61 4.84 1.59 -2.92
C TYR A 61 5.54 0.54 -3.79
N ALA A 62 6.21 0.98 -4.85
CA ALA A 62 7.16 0.20 -5.63
C ALA A 62 8.39 1.04 -5.95
N GLY A 63 9.59 0.56 -5.59
CA GLY A 63 10.81 1.25 -5.94
C GLY A 63 12.07 0.41 -5.88
N ALA A 64 13.13 0.87 -6.55
CA ALA A 64 14.44 0.22 -6.56
C ALA A 64 15.20 0.33 -5.22
N ALA A 65 14.74 1.19 -4.33
CA ALA A 65 15.25 1.34 -2.96
C ALA A 65 14.12 1.08 -1.95
N PRO A 66 14.43 0.76 -0.68
CA PRO A 66 13.41 0.62 0.34
C PRO A 66 12.53 1.87 0.48
N PRO A 67 11.23 1.72 0.79
CA PRO A 67 10.36 2.86 1.00
C PRO A 67 10.88 3.76 2.12
N PRO A 68 10.59 5.08 2.07
CA PRO A 68 10.88 5.97 3.18
C PRO A 68 10.29 5.44 4.50
N ALA A 69 11.09 5.53 5.56
CA ALA A 69 10.64 5.19 6.90
C ALA A 69 9.44 6.07 7.28
N ARG A 70 8.43 5.45 7.88
CA ARG A 70 7.31 6.15 8.50
C ARG A 70 7.39 5.93 10.00
N GLU A 71 7.31 7.02 10.76
CA GLU A 71 7.09 6.95 12.19
C GLU A 71 5.59 6.86 12.43
N LEU A 72 5.13 5.68 12.86
CA LEU A 72 3.76 5.45 13.30
C LEU A 72 3.80 5.10 14.78
N ASP A 73 3.03 5.83 15.57
CA ASP A 73 2.92 5.56 17.00
C ASP A 73 2.33 4.17 17.25
N GLY A 74 3.00 3.40 18.11
CA GLY A 74 2.57 2.04 18.45
C GLY A 74 2.78 1.01 17.34
N LEU A 75 3.61 1.31 16.33
CA LEU A 75 3.93 0.37 15.25
C LEU A 75 4.59 -0.90 15.81
N THR A 76 3.98 -2.05 15.56
CA THR A 76 4.45 -3.34 16.06
C THR A 76 5.81 -3.71 15.48
N ALA A 77 6.51 -4.61 16.19
CA ALA A 77 7.69 -5.26 15.65
C ALA A 77 7.35 -6.00 14.34
N PRO A 78 8.28 -6.04 13.37
CA PRO A 78 8.12 -6.83 12.15
C PRO A 78 7.81 -8.29 12.45
N ARG A 79 6.73 -8.82 11.87
CA ARG A 79 6.33 -10.23 11.98
C ARG A 79 6.31 -10.89 10.59
N PRO A 80 7.08 -11.96 10.35
CA PRO A 80 6.98 -12.72 9.12
C PRO A 80 5.57 -13.31 8.95
N VAL A 81 5.08 -13.29 7.72
CA VAL A 81 3.82 -13.95 7.30
C VAL A 81 4.09 -14.77 6.03
N GLU A 82 3.05 -15.38 5.46
CA GLU A 82 3.17 -16.22 4.27
C GLU A 82 3.79 -15.47 3.09
N GLY A 83 4.40 -16.20 2.14
CA GLY A 83 4.92 -15.64 0.89
C GLY A 83 6.22 -14.82 1.02
N GLY A 84 6.88 -14.85 2.17
CA GLY A 84 8.07 -14.04 2.43
C GLY A 84 7.77 -12.58 2.75
N LEU A 85 6.50 -12.26 3.03
CA LEU A 85 6.09 -10.91 3.42
C LEU A 85 6.38 -10.67 4.91
N VAL A 86 6.57 -9.40 5.24
CA VAL A 86 6.73 -8.91 6.61
C VAL A 86 5.55 -8.01 6.94
N HIS A 87 4.84 -8.33 8.01
CA HIS A 87 3.68 -7.58 8.49
C HIS A 87 4.03 -6.70 9.69
N ARG A 88 3.48 -5.48 9.71
CA ARG A 88 3.47 -4.57 10.86
C ARG A 88 2.11 -3.89 10.96
N GLU A 89 1.73 -3.51 12.16
CA GLU A 89 0.46 -2.82 12.42
C GLU A 89 0.69 -1.62 13.33
N ALA A 90 -0.04 -0.54 13.13
CA ALA A 90 -0.14 0.57 14.08
C ALA A 90 -1.62 0.87 14.36
N PRO A 91 -2.05 0.97 15.63
CA PRO A 91 -3.47 1.14 15.97
C PRO A 91 -4.02 2.50 15.56
N LEU A 92 -3.18 3.55 15.51
CA LEU A 92 -3.54 4.94 15.26
C LEU A 92 -4.75 5.44 16.09
N GLU A 93 -4.72 5.28 17.42
CA GLU A 93 -5.87 5.53 18.31
C GLU A 93 -6.54 6.91 18.15
N GLN A 94 -5.79 7.91 17.68
CA GLN A 94 -6.27 9.27 17.45
C GLN A 94 -6.96 9.49 16.09
N ALA A 95 -6.88 8.53 15.16
CA ALA A 95 -7.47 8.63 13.82
C ALA A 95 -8.98 8.30 13.82
N GLN A 96 -9.69 8.51 12.71
CA GLN A 96 -11.08 8.06 12.58
C GLN A 96 -11.16 6.52 12.50
N PRO A 97 -12.26 5.87 12.93
CA PRO A 97 -12.37 4.41 12.91
C PRO A 97 -12.14 3.78 11.52
N SER A 98 -12.57 4.43 10.44
CA SER A 98 -12.35 3.95 9.05
C SER A 98 -10.90 4.00 8.60
N LEU A 99 -10.01 4.63 9.38
CA LEU A 99 -8.58 4.75 9.11
C LEU A 99 -7.73 3.88 10.04
N ARG A 100 -8.37 3.11 10.94
CA ARG A 100 -7.69 2.26 11.91
C ARG A 100 -8.02 0.78 11.70
N PRO A 101 -7.09 -0.14 12.01
CA PRO A 101 -5.66 0.14 12.19
C PRO A 101 -4.99 0.53 10.87
N VAL A 102 -3.72 0.93 10.91
CA VAL A 102 -2.82 0.87 9.76
C VAL A 102 -2.17 -0.50 9.75
N GLN A 103 -2.22 -1.20 8.62
CA GLN A 103 -1.45 -2.41 8.38
C GLN A 103 -0.45 -2.16 7.25
N GLU A 104 0.77 -2.68 7.42
CA GLU A 104 1.82 -2.66 6.41
C GLU A 104 2.27 -4.08 6.09
N LEU A 105 2.31 -4.41 4.80
CA LEU A 105 3.00 -5.58 4.28
C LEU A 105 4.19 -5.11 3.45
N ALA A 106 5.38 -5.63 3.72
CA ALA A 106 6.60 -5.33 2.97
C ALA A 106 7.23 -6.61 2.42
N TRP A 107 7.70 -6.56 1.17
CA TRP A 107 8.39 -7.67 0.51
C TRP A 107 9.25 -7.17 -0.65
N GLU A 108 10.01 -8.07 -1.25
CA GLU A 108 10.78 -7.80 -2.45
C GLU A 108 10.32 -8.71 -3.59
N ARG A 109 10.26 -8.16 -4.80
CA ARG A 109 9.92 -8.91 -6.01
C ARG A 109 10.56 -8.27 -7.22
N ASP A 110 11.17 -9.08 -8.08
CA ASP A 110 11.74 -8.66 -9.37
C ASP A 110 12.65 -7.41 -9.26
N GLY A 111 13.43 -7.32 -8.19
CA GLY A 111 14.35 -6.20 -7.93
C GLY A 111 13.69 -4.93 -7.38
N LEU A 112 12.40 -4.96 -7.03
CA LEU A 112 11.67 -3.86 -6.40
C LEU A 112 11.42 -4.17 -4.92
N HIS A 113 11.59 -3.14 -4.09
CA HIS A 113 11.04 -3.12 -2.74
C HIS A 113 9.58 -2.67 -2.82
N LEU A 114 8.70 -3.48 -2.22
CA LEU A 114 7.26 -3.28 -2.24
C LEU A 114 6.76 -3.05 -0.81
N ARG A 115 5.82 -2.11 -0.66
CA ARG A 115 5.08 -1.91 0.59
C ARG A 115 3.62 -1.61 0.30
N LEU A 116 2.74 -2.50 0.76
CA LEU A 116 1.30 -2.27 0.81
C LEU A 116 0.95 -1.65 2.16
N THR A 117 0.36 -0.46 2.17
CA THR A 117 -0.16 0.21 3.36
C THR A 117 -1.68 0.25 3.27
N ALA A 118 -2.37 -0.28 4.27
CA ALA A 118 -3.82 -0.34 4.32
C ALA A 118 -4.33 0.41 5.56
N GLN A 119 -5.35 1.26 5.37
CA GLN A 119 -6.02 1.99 6.44
C GLN A 119 -7.48 1.58 6.52
N GLY A 120 -7.92 1.28 7.75
CA GLY A 120 -9.28 0.83 8.04
C GLY A 120 -9.35 -0.65 8.39
N PRO A 121 -10.58 -1.18 8.56
CA PRO A 121 -10.83 -2.53 9.06
C PRO A 121 -10.57 -3.63 8.02
N TRP A 122 -9.38 -3.65 7.44
CA TRP A 122 -8.92 -4.71 6.53
C TRP A 122 -8.66 -6.01 7.29
N ALA A 123 -9.12 -7.14 6.75
CA ALA A 123 -8.65 -8.43 7.22
C ALA A 123 -7.24 -8.69 6.68
N LEU A 124 -6.34 -9.23 7.50
CA LEU A 124 -4.98 -9.55 7.07
C LEU A 124 -4.98 -10.51 5.86
N GLU A 125 -5.91 -11.46 5.82
CA GLU A 125 -6.09 -12.42 4.72
C GLU A 125 -6.42 -11.72 3.38
N GLU A 126 -7.19 -10.63 3.42
CA GLU A 126 -7.49 -9.82 2.24
C GLU A 126 -6.22 -9.12 1.76
N LEU A 127 -5.44 -8.55 2.68
CA LEU A 127 -4.17 -7.88 2.35
C LEU A 127 -3.14 -8.85 1.77
N LEU A 128 -3.06 -10.06 2.31
CA LEU A 128 -2.21 -11.13 1.77
C LEU A 128 -2.63 -11.52 0.35
N THR A 129 -3.94 -11.64 0.11
CA THR A 129 -4.48 -11.93 -1.23
C THR A 129 -4.14 -10.81 -2.22
N LEU A 130 -4.29 -9.55 -1.81
CA LEU A 130 -3.92 -8.39 -2.63
C LEU A 130 -2.42 -8.40 -2.94
N ALA A 131 -1.57 -8.59 -1.93
CA ALA A 131 -0.12 -8.59 -2.11
C ALA A 131 0.37 -9.75 -3.00
N ALA A 132 -0.22 -10.94 -2.88
CA ALA A 132 0.08 -12.07 -3.75
C ALA A 132 -0.32 -11.83 -5.22
N SER A 133 -1.29 -10.94 -5.48
CA SER A 133 -1.77 -10.58 -6.81
C SER A 133 -0.99 -9.47 -7.50
N VAL A 134 0.00 -8.89 -6.82
CA VAL A 134 0.88 -7.84 -7.36
C VAL A 134 1.89 -8.48 -8.30
N GLU A 135 1.82 -8.17 -9.61
CA GLU A 135 2.70 -8.70 -10.66
C GLU A 135 3.48 -7.61 -11.39
#